data_AF-A0A2D9PFH5-F1
#
_entry.id   AF-A0A2D9PFH5-F1
#
_cell.length_a   1.000
_cell.length_b   1.000
_cell.length_c   1.000
_cell.angle_alpha   90.00
_cell.angle_beta   90.00
_cell.angle_gamma   90.00
#
_symmetry.space_group_name_H-M   'P 1'
#
loop_
_entity.id
_entity.type
_entity.pdbx_description
1 polymer ?
#
loop_
_entity_poly.entity_id
_entity_poly.type
_entity_poly.pdbx_seq_one_letter_code
_entity_poly.pdbx_strand_id
1 'polypeptide(L)'
;MAFIGWKNFELILVNFLMNLKIKVLFIFSLSLVFFLACEDEEGKDRPKELVGTWYLHEATSSLELTSKIDQTALDPFSKGTSSLSVKGNSSDILLNHMMLQYDPYSGEEAFILSNRPFFDDFSDDDIFPSILLILGKDDMGEQIAYMQAMFSPDEYGIYINESDFVYDKDNHSIQIADTLFAMNMVTGEPDQSDYHVLYGTYQAKTINLSANIPKGFDFPLGSQEIVSDQESMILEENGQATMSHIDSYDGTKYDELGEWHVEGKTLYIIVEIIDDYDGSTEIDSIVATYMVNGSDLTLNEEGDFCEGESPDDFDELSCYNYFELMFALQLNSILETNALLELKLNKTPHSAKRINMNRFNVDQIMDQFRQFKLK
;
A
#
# COMPACT_ATOMS: atom_id res chain seq x y z
N MET A 1 -21.41 -10.83 20.97
CA MET A 1 -21.83 -10.90 19.55
C MET A 1 -21.08 -9.87 18.70
N ALA A 2 -20.73 -8.70 19.23
CA ALA A 2 -19.83 -7.69 18.61
C ALA A 2 -18.43 -8.21 18.18
N PHE A 3 -17.91 -9.26 18.84
CA PHE A 3 -16.61 -9.87 18.54
C PHE A 3 -16.49 -10.56 17.15
N ILE A 4 -17.61 -10.86 16.48
CA ILE A 4 -17.63 -11.58 15.20
C ILE A 4 -17.54 -10.60 14.02
N GLY A 5 -18.19 -9.43 14.09
CA GLY A 5 -18.03 -8.37 13.10
C GLY A 5 -16.61 -7.78 13.10
N TRP A 6 -16.02 -7.61 14.29
CA TRP A 6 -14.68 -7.02 14.44
C TRP A 6 -13.52 -7.90 13.95
N LYS A 7 -13.63 -9.23 14.10
CA LYS A 7 -12.65 -10.16 13.51
C LYS A 7 -12.64 -10.08 11.98
N ASN A 8 -13.78 -9.78 11.37
CA ASN A 8 -13.82 -9.52 9.93
C ASN A 8 -13.13 -8.19 9.62
N PHE A 9 -13.27 -7.14 10.45
CA PHE A 9 -12.59 -5.85 10.27
C PHE A 9 -11.05 -5.95 10.35
N GLU A 10 -10.49 -6.71 11.29
CA GLU A 10 -9.03 -6.95 11.37
C GLU A 10 -8.52 -7.80 10.21
N LEU A 11 -9.27 -8.83 9.82
CA LEU A 11 -8.95 -9.63 8.63
C LEU A 11 -9.04 -8.77 7.37
N ILE A 12 -10.00 -7.84 7.30
CA ILE A 12 -10.18 -6.90 6.19
C ILE A 12 -9.01 -5.92 6.17
N LEU A 13 -8.59 -5.31 7.29
CA LEU A 13 -7.46 -4.36 7.33
C LEU A 13 -6.14 -5.02 6.91
N VAL A 14 -5.87 -6.24 7.39
CA VAL A 14 -4.67 -7.00 7.02
C VAL A 14 -4.77 -7.51 5.59
N ASN A 15 -5.91 -8.07 5.16
CA ASN A 15 -6.16 -8.43 3.77
C ASN A 15 -6.22 -7.22 2.85
N PHE A 16 -6.45 -6.02 3.35
CA PHE A 16 -6.53 -4.78 2.60
C PHE A 16 -5.15 -4.17 2.39
N LEU A 17 -4.34 -4.08 3.44
CA LEU A 17 -2.94 -3.73 3.31
C LEU A 17 -2.21 -4.78 2.46
N MET A 18 -2.52 -6.08 2.64
CA MET A 18 -2.02 -7.15 1.76
C MET A 18 -2.61 -7.09 0.34
N ASN A 19 -3.92 -6.90 0.14
CA ASN A 19 -4.51 -6.83 -1.21
C ASN A 19 -4.06 -5.57 -1.93
N LEU A 20 -3.89 -4.43 -1.26
CA LEU A 20 -3.37 -3.21 -1.88
C LEU A 20 -1.89 -3.35 -2.21
N LYS A 21 -1.09 -4.01 -1.36
CA LYS A 21 0.32 -4.35 -1.65
C LYS A 21 0.45 -5.35 -2.80
N ILE A 22 -0.31 -6.45 -2.75
CA ILE A 22 -0.39 -7.46 -3.82
C ILE A 22 -0.90 -6.83 -5.12
N LYS A 23 -1.92 -5.96 -5.06
CA LYS A 23 -2.45 -5.24 -6.23
C LYS A 23 -1.45 -4.21 -6.79
N VAL A 24 -0.65 -3.55 -5.96
CA VAL A 24 0.43 -2.66 -6.44
C VAL A 24 1.52 -3.44 -7.17
N LEU A 25 1.76 -4.68 -6.77
CA LEU A 25 2.54 -5.65 -7.54
C LEU A 25 1.88 -5.98 -8.89
N PHE A 26 0.54 -6.06 -8.95
CA PHE A 26 -0.24 -6.23 -10.18
C PHE A 26 -0.49 -4.96 -11.00
N ILE A 27 -0.27 -3.74 -10.48
CA ILE A 27 -0.54 -2.48 -11.21
C ILE A 27 0.46 -2.23 -12.33
N PHE A 28 1.55 -2.98 -12.38
CA PHE A 28 2.42 -3.02 -13.56
C PHE A 28 1.96 -3.98 -14.64
N SER A 29 0.94 -4.82 -14.38
CA SER A 29 0.28 -5.65 -15.40
C SER A 29 -0.90 -4.92 -16.03
N LEU A 30 -0.60 -3.85 -16.78
CA LEU A 30 -1.62 -3.18 -17.59
C LEU A 30 -2.12 -4.14 -18.69
N SER A 31 -3.16 -4.88 -18.35
CA SER A 31 -3.87 -5.83 -19.20
C SER A 31 -4.71 -5.08 -20.24
N LEU A 32 -4.09 -4.63 -21.34
CA LEU A 32 -4.79 -4.41 -22.61
C LEU A 32 -3.83 -4.27 -23.80
N VAL A 33 -3.22 -5.37 -24.20
CA VAL A 33 -2.72 -5.52 -25.58
C VAL A 33 -3.36 -6.73 -26.25
N PHE A 34 -4.63 -6.58 -26.64
CA PHE A 34 -5.20 -7.36 -27.75
C PHE A 34 -4.62 -6.89 -29.09
N PHE A 35 -3.30 -6.95 -29.25
CA PHE A 35 -2.67 -6.81 -30.56
C PHE A 35 -1.51 -7.81 -30.70
N LEU A 36 -1.89 -8.93 -31.33
CA LEU A 36 -1.11 -9.64 -32.33
C LEU A 36 0.04 -10.51 -31.83
N ALA A 37 -0.29 -11.79 -31.64
CA ALA A 37 0.41 -12.84 -32.37
C ALA A 37 0.37 -12.53 -33.89
N CYS A 38 1.17 -11.57 -34.34
CA CYS A 38 1.59 -11.46 -35.74
C CYS A 38 3.03 -11.96 -35.79
N GLU A 39 3.26 -12.87 -36.74
CA GLU A 39 4.56 -13.37 -37.15
C GLU A 39 5.65 -12.29 -37.05
N ASP A 40 6.83 -12.68 -36.54
CA ASP A 40 8.07 -11.91 -36.57
C ASP A 40 8.27 -11.24 -37.94
N GLU A 41 7.85 -9.98 -38.07
CA GLU A 41 8.35 -9.14 -39.14
C GLU A 41 9.71 -8.58 -38.72
N GLU A 42 10.72 -8.84 -39.53
CA GLU A 42 12.00 -8.14 -39.53
C GLU A 42 11.73 -6.62 -39.56
N GLY A 43 11.71 -5.96 -38.40
CA GLY A 43 11.37 -4.52 -38.35
C GLY A 43 11.25 -3.84 -36.99
N LYS A 44 11.18 -4.56 -35.88
CA LYS A 44 11.14 -3.96 -34.53
C LYS A 44 12.45 -3.20 -34.21
N ASP A 45 12.35 -1.94 -33.78
CA ASP A 45 13.51 -1.11 -33.44
C ASP A 45 14.15 -1.57 -32.12
N ARG A 46 15.49 -1.63 -32.10
CA ARG A 46 16.29 -2.13 -30.98
C ARG A 46 17.55 -1.26 -30.83
N PRO A 47 17.44 -0.09 -30.17
CA PRO A 47 18.56 0.82 -30.01
C PRO A 47 19.72 0.17 -29.25
N LYS A 48 20.94 0.23 -29.80
CA LYS A 48 22.15 -0.35 -29.20
C LYS A 48 22.48 0.18 -27.80
N GLU A 49 22.01 1.38 -27.49
CA GLU A 49 22.21 2.00 -26.18
C GLU A 49 21.48 1.26 -25.05
N LEU A 50 20.33 0.64 -25.35
CA LEU A 50 19.53 -0.17 -24.42
C LEU A 50 20.07 -1.59 -24.25
N VAL A 51 20.89 -2.08 -25.18
CA VAL A 51 21.45 -3.44 -25.11
C VAL A 51 22.42 -3.57 -23.93
N GLY A 52 22.22 -4.63 -23.14
CA GLY A 52 23.06 -4.98 -22.00
C GLY A 52 22.26 -5.36 -20.76
N THR A 53 22.97 -5.47 -19.65
CA THR A 53 22.38 -5.71 -18.33
C THR A 53 22.20 -4.39 -17.58
N TRP A 54 21.01 -4.21 -17.03
CA TRP A 54 20.60 -3.05 -16.24
C TRP A 54 20.17 -3.54 -14.87
N TYR A 55 20.79 -3.01 -13.82
CA TYR A 55 20.45 -3.31 -12.44
C TYR A 55 19.58 -2.19 -11.90
N LEU A 56 18.51 -2.51 -11.19
CA LEU A 56 17.68 -1.49 -10.55
C LEU A 56 18.41 -0.89 -9.33
N HIS A 57 18.45 0.44 -9.22
CA HIS A 57 19.11 1.16 -8.13
C HIS A 57 18.13 1.96 -7.29
N GLU A 58 17.16 2.60 -7.93
CA GLU A 58 16.13 3.40 -7.27
C GLU A 58 14.81 3.20 -7.99
N ALA A 59 13.72 3.18 -7.23
CA ALA A 59 12.37 3.30 -7.71
C ALA A 59 11.72 4.43 -6.93
N THR A 60 10.90 5.24 -7.59
CA THR A 60 10.06 6.24 -6.93
C THR A 60 8.68 6.20 -7.55
N SER A 61 7.64 6.18 -6.72
CA SER A 61 6.26 6.20 -7.17
C SER A 61 5.55 7.46 -6.70
N SER A 62 4.66 7.96 -7.55
CA SER A 62 3.72 9.02 -7.22
C SER A 62 2.33 8.65 -7.73
N LEU A 63 1.32 9.23 -7.10
CA LEU A 63 -0.07 9.09 -7.51
C LEU A 63 -0.55 10.46 -7.97
N GLU A 64 -1.20 10.48 -9.12
CA GLU A 64 -1.85 11.64 -9.69
C GLU A 64 -3.37 11.45 -9.64
N LEU A 65 -4.05 12.42 -9.04
CA LEU A 65 -5.51 12.43 -8.97
C LEU A 65 -6.07 13.59 -9.80
N THR A 66 -7.07 13.28 -10.62
CA THR A 66 -7.86 14.29 -11.33
C THR A 66 -9.30 14.27 -10.81
N SER A 67 -9.82 15.42 -10.36
CA SER A 67 -11.19 15.53 -9.85
C SER A 67 -12.11 16.35 -10.76
N LYS A 68 -13.40 16.01 -10.83
CA LYS A 68 -14.46 16.74 -11.54
C LYS A 68 -14.78 18.11 -10.92
N ILE A 69 -14.47 18.30 -9.64
CA ILE A 69 -14.86 19.47 -8.86
C ILE A 69 -13.67 20.04 -8.10
N ASP A 70 -13.76 21.32 -7.73
CA ASP A 70 -12.86 21.90 -6.76
C ASP A 70 -13.18 21.32 -5.37
N GLN A 71 -12.19 20.72 -4.73
CA GLN A 71 -12.35 20.20 -3.38
C GLN A 71 -11.01 20.11 -2.65
N THR A 72 -11.09 20.05 -1.33
CA THR A 72 -9.95 19.80 -0.46
C THR A 72 -9.95 18.33 -0.09
N ALA A 73 -8.82 17.67 -0.33
CA ALA A 73 -8.56 16.29 0.00
C ALA A 73 -7.76 16.19 1.30
N LEU A 74 -7.95 15.11 2.05
CA LEU A 74 -7.00 14.67 3.06
C LEU A 74 -5.76 14.06 2.40
N ASP A 75 -4.57 14.33 2.93
CA ASP A 75 -3.30 13.70 2.53
C ASP A 75 -2.99 12.52 3.48
N PRO A 76 -3.31 11.27 3.10
CA PRO A 76 -3.18 10.12 4.00
C PRO A 76 -1.72 9.68 4.22
N PHE A 77 -0.81 10.13 3.35
CA PHE A 77 0.60 9.75 3.36
C PHE A 77 1.46 10.69 4.18
N SER A 78 0.94 11.87 4.51
CA SER A 78 1.66 12.88 5.27
C SER A 78 1.28 12.92 6.74
N LYS A 79 2.20 13.42 7.55
CA LYS A 79 1.89 13.85 8.92
C LYS A 79 0.86 14.97 8.90
N GLY A 80 -0.10 14.88 9.81
CA GLY A 80 -1.05 15.94 10.12
C GLY A 80 -0.34 17.20 10.60
N THR A 81 -1.06 18.32 10.54
CA THR A 81 -0.58 19.61 11.07
C THR A 81 -0.74 19.72 12.58
N SER A 82 -1.53 18.83 13.18
CA SER A 82 -1.56 18.52 14.60
C SER A 82 -1.70 17.02 14.82
N SER A 83 -1.66 16.60 16.08
CA SER A 83 -1.66 15.20 16.47
C SER A 83 -2.64 14.93 17.60
N LEU A 84 -3.05 13.66 17.70
CA LEU A 84 -3.79 13.18 18.86
C LEU A 84 -2.82 12.60 19.89
N SER A 85 -3.00 12.94 21.17
CA SER A 85 -2.19 12.36 22.23
C SER A 85 -2.86 11.12 22.82
N VAL A 86 -2.08 10.04 22.91
CA VAL A 86 -2.39 8.84 23.71
C VAL A 86 -1.53 8.90 24.95
N LYS A 87 -2.14 9.00 26.12
CA LYS A 87 -1.43 9.08 27.39
C LYS A 87 -1.73 7.87 28.25
N GLY A 88 -0.67 7.11 28.51
CA GLY A 88 -0.68 5.98 29.42
C GLY A 88 0.16 6.22 30.67
N ASN A 89 0.48 5.13 31.36
CA ASN A 89 1.27 5.14 32.59
C ASN A 89 2.76 5.49 32.37
N SER A 90 3.29 5.42 31.14
CA SER A 90 4.74 5.48 30.87
C SER A 90 5.20 6.52 29.83
N SER A 91 4.34 7.03 28.93
CA SER A 91 4.66 8.17 28.03
C SER A 91 3.44 8.70 27.26
N ASP A 92 3.54 9.93 26.75
CA ASP A 92 2.58 10.53 25.81
C ASP A 92 3.03 10.17 24.37
N ILE A 93 2.20 9.42 23.64
CA ILE A 93 2.45 9.01 22.25
C ILE A 93 1.55 9.84 21.33
N LEU A 94 2.10 10.33 20.22
CA LEU A 94 1.38 11.19 19.29
C LEU A 94 0.97 10.41 18.04
N LEU A 95 -0.33 10.34 17.77
CA LEU A 95 -0.87 9.86 16.50
C LEU A 95 -0.83 11.01 15.50
N ASN A 96 -0.02 10.85 14.46
CA ASN A 96 0.33 11.92 13.52
C ASN A 96 -0.15 11.64 12.10
N HIS A 97 -0.68 10.44 11.81
CA HIS A 97 -1.17 10.06 10.49
C HIS A 97 -2.62 9.66 10.61
N MET A 98 -3.42 9.98 9.59
CA MET A 98 -4.82 9.57 9.52
C MET A 98 -5.14 9.09 8.11
N MET A 99 -5.90 8.01 8.02
CA MET A 99 -6.53 7.56 6.79
C MET A 99 -8.00 7.22 7.06
N LEU A 100 -8.82 7.32 6.03
CA LEU A 100 -10.20 6.88 6.10
C LEU A 100 -10.29 5.50 5.46
N GLN A 101 -11.06 4.62 6.10
CA GLN A 101 -11.43 3.32 5.58
C GLN A 101 -12.95 3.26 5.43
N TYR A 102 -13.37 2.52 4.41
CA TYR A 102 -14.76 2.21 4.16
C TYR A 102 -14.94 0.71 4.11
N ASP A 103 -15.95 0.21 4.79
CA ASP A 103 -16.42 -1.15 4.59
C ASP A 103 -17.51 -1.16 3.50
N PRO A 104 -17.24 -1.70 2.30
CA PRO A 104 -18.20 -1.75 1.21
C PRO A 104 -19.43 -2.61 1.50
N TYR A 105 -19.37 -3.49 2.49
CA TYR A 105 -20.47 -4.37 2.87
C TYR A 105 -21.43 -3.70 3.86
N SER A 106 -20.91 -2.94 4.82
CA SER A 106 -21.73 -2.24 5.83
C SER A 106 -22.06 -0.80 5.43
N GLY A 107 -21.29 -0.21 4.51
CA GLY A 107 -21.40 1.21 4.17
C GLY A 107 -20.84 2.13 5.26
N GLU A 108 -20.08 1.59 6.21
CA GLU A 108 -19.55 2.33 7.35
C GLU A 108 -18.19 2.94 7.05
N GLU A 109 -18.01 4.18 7.52
CA GLU A 109 -16.75 4.91 7.49
C GLU A 109 -16.03 4.74 8.84
N ALA A 110 -14.74 4.43 8.79
CA ALA A 110 -13.86 4.39 9.95
C ALA A 110 -12.65 5.29 9.73
N PHE A 111 -12.23 6.00 10.77
CA PHE A 111 -11.00 6.78 10.78
C PHE A 111 -9.92 5.95 11.46
N ILE A 112 -8.80 5.80 10.79
CA ILE A 112 -7.64 5.12 11.33
C ILE A 112 -6.58 6.18 11.59
N LEU A 113 -6.08 6.25 12.82
CA LEU A 113 -4.99 7.12 13.23
C LEU A 113 -3.81 6.29 13.68
N SER A 114 -2.61 6.73 13.32
CA SER A 114 -1.38 6.03 13.67
C SER A 114 -0.26 6.99 14.08
N ASN A 115 0.61 6.53 14.97
CA ASN A 115 1.85 7.22 15.27
C ASN A 115 2.93 7.01 14.17
N ARG A 116 2.65 6.16 13.19
CA ARG A 116 3.51 5.83 12.05
C ARG A 116 2.80 5.99 10.71
N PRO A 117 3.54 6.17 9.61
CA PRO A 117 2.97 6.08 8.27
C PRO A 117 2.32 4.70 8.05
N PHE A 118 1.19 4.66 7.34
CA PHE A 118 0.42 3.43 7.13
C PHE A 118 1.05 2.45 6.14
N PHE A 119 1.95 2.93 5.30
CA PHE A 119 2.52 2.20 4.17
C PHE A 119 4.05 2.14 4.23
N ASP A 120 4.64 2.61 5.33
CA ASP A 120 6.02 2.25 5.62
C ASP A 120 6.05 0.80 6.09
N ASP A 121 7.08 0.09 5.66
CA ASP A 121 7.21 -1.35 5.84
C ASP A 121 7.03 -1.75 7.31
N PHE A 122 5.98 -2.52 7.60
CA PHE A 122 5.82 -3.18 8.91
C PHE A 122 6.85 -4.30 9.10
N SER A 123 7.76 -4.51 8.12
CA SER A 123 8.87 -5.47 8.17
C SER A 123 9.99 -5.07 9.13
N ASP A 124 10.04 -3.80 9.58
CA ASP A 124 10.92 -3.39 10.66
C ASP A 124 10.31 -3.82 12.01
N ASP A 125 10.51 -5.10 12.36
CA ASP A 125 10.14 -5.78 13.61
C ASP A 125 10.62 -5.07 14.92
N ASP A 126 11.28 -3.92 14.83
CA ASP A 126 12.01 -3.28 15.94
C ASP A 126 11.64 -1.81 16.24
N ILE A 127 10.71 -1.21 15.49
CA ILE A 127 10.25 0.14 15.84
C ILE A 127 9.13 -0.04 16.87
N PHE A 128 9.25 0.59 18.03
CA PHE A 128 8.23 0.66 19.09
C PHE A 128 8.21 2.08 19.70
N PRO A 129 7.06 2.57 20.21
CA PRO A 129 5.74 1.94 20.21
C PRO A 129 5.03 2.04 18.86
N SER A 130 4.18 1.07 18.51
CA SER A 130 3.29 1.09 17.34
C SER A 130 1.85 1.18 17.83
N ILE A 131 1.13 2.22 17.44
CA ILE A 131 -0.27 2.42 17.85
C ILE A 131 -1.12 2.65 16.62
N LEU A 132 -2.20 1.88 16.54
CA LEU A 132 -3.29 2.04 15.59
C LEU A 132 -4.57 2.31 16.36
N LEU A 133 -5.16 3.48 16.17
CA LEU A 133 -6.46 3.85 16.72
C LEU A 133 -7.49 3.85 15.59
N ILE A 134 -8.56 3.09 15.75
CA ILE A 134 -9.70 3.03 14.85
C ILE A 134 -10.88 3.70 15.55
N LEU A 135 -11.46 4.70 14.89
CA LEU A 135 -12.66 5.41 15.33
C LEU A 135 -13.76 5.14 14.32
N GLY A 136 -14.91 4.68 14.78
CA GLY A 136 -16.00 4.30 13.89
C GLY A 136 -17.31 4.16 14.63
N LYS A 137 -18.24 3.43 14.02
CA LYS A 137 -19.47 3.00 14.67
C LYS A 137 -19.47 1.49 14.80
N ASP A 138 -20.18 0.98 15.80
CA ASP A 138 -20.45 -0.44 15.93
C ASP A 138 -21.73 -0.83 15.17
N ASP A 139 -22.07 -2.12 15.18
CA ASP A 139 -23.28 -2.67 14.54
C ASP A 139 -24.59 -2.05 15.07
N MET A 140 -24.57 -1.37 16.23
CA MET A 140 -25.71 -0.68 16.82
C MET A 140 -25.73 0.83 16.49
N GLY A 141 -24.71 1.31 15.79
CA GLY A 141 -24.51 2.71 15.41
C GLY A 141 -23.89 3.57 16.52
N GLU A 142 -23.41 2.95 17.60
CA GLU A 142 -22.73 3.64 18.70
C GLU A 142 -21.29 3.97 18.30
N GLN A 143 -20.84 5.18 18.60
CA GLN A 143 -19.47 5.59 18.30
C GLN A 143 -18.50 4.86 19.24
N ILE A 144 -17.46 4.28 18.66
CA ILE A 144 -16.46 3.51 19.39
C ILE A 144 -15.06 3.96 19.04
N ALA A 145 -14.17 3.83 20.02
CA ALA A 145 -12.75 3.99 19.85
C ALA A 145 -12.05 2.67 20.22
N TYR A 146 -11.28 2.14 19.27
CA TYR A 146 -10.55 0.90 19.40
C TYR A 146 -9.08 1.15 19.13
N MET A 147 -8.19 0.76 20.03
CA MET A 147 -6.76 0.97 19.90
C MET A 147 -6.02 -0.35 20.03
N GLN A 148 -5.23 -0.69 19.01
CA GLN A 148 -4.18 -1.68 19.12
C GLN A 148 -2.88 -0.97 19.43
N ALA A 149 -2.17 -1.46 20.45
CA ALA A 149 -0.88 -0.91 20.83
C ALA A 149 0.14 -2.00 21.04
N MET A 150 1.29 -1.83 20.42
CA MET A 150 2.48 -2.64 20.63
C MET A 150 3.57 -1.73 21.21
N PHE A 151 3.83 -1.82 22.51
CA PHE A 151 4.78 -0.93 23.21
C PHE A 151 6.21 -1.48 23.20
N SER A 152 6.36 -2.80 23.09
CA SER A 152 7.63 -3.51 22.94
C SER A 152 7.35 -4.89 22.30
N PRO A 153 8.38 -5.67 21.90
CA PRO A 153 8.17 -6.99 21.28
C PRO A 153 7.32 -7.95 22.11
N ASP A 154 7.32 -7.78 23.43
CA ASP A 154 6.60 -8.64 24.39
C ASP A 154 5.38 -7.95 25.01
N GLU A 155 5.10 -6.69 24.66
CA GLU A 155 4.03 -5.88 25.26
C GLU A 155 3.04 -5.41 24.20
N TYR A 156 1.94 -6.15 24.09
CA TYR A 156 0.82 -5.89 23.19
C TYR A 156 -0.48 -5.76 23.98
N GLY A 157 -1.30 -4.79 23.60
CA GLY A 157 -2.60 -4.53 24.22
C GLY A 157 -3.65 -4.09 23.22
N ILE A 158 -4.89 -4.45 23.52
CA ILE A 158 -6.09 -3.98 22.82
C ILE A 158 -6.88 -3.16 23.83
N TYR A 159 -7.27 -1.95 23.45
CA TYR A 159 -8.01 -1.03 24.31
C TYR A 159 -9.27 -0.56 23.61
N ILE A 160 -10.39 -0.51 24.32
CA ILE A 160 -11.68 -0.12 23.74
C ILE A 160 -12.49 0.74 24.70
N ASN A 161 -13.33 1.60 24.15
CA ASN A 161 -14.47 2.17 24.85
C ASN A 161 -15.52 2.70 23.84
N GLU A 162 -16.72 2.96 24.33
CA GLU A 162 -17.62 3.94 23.70
C GLU A 162 -16.90 5.29 23.64
N SER A 163 -17.10 6.03 22.56
CA SER A 163 -16.39 7.28 22.27
C SER A 163 -17.37 8.35 21.81
N ASP A 164 -17.08 9.61 22.13
CA ASP A 164 -17.83 10.77 21.68
C ASP A 164 -17.05 11.64 20.70
N PHE A 165 -16.14 11.03 19.93
CA PHE A 165 -15.30 11.73 18.97
C PHE A 165 -16.13 12.54 17.95
N VAL A 166 -15.61 13.72 17.62
CA VAL A 166 -16.23 14.63 16.65
C VAL A 166 -15.32 14.76 15.44
N TYR A 167 -15.85 14.41 14.27
CA TYR A 167 -15.18 14.64 12.98
C TYR A 167 -15.73 15.91 12.32
N ASP A 168 -14.85 16.86 12.04
CA ASP A 168 -15.13 18.01 11.19
C ASP A 168 -14.70 17.66 9.76
N LYS A 169 -15.68 17.42 8.90
CA LYS A 169 -15.46 17.04 7.49
C LYS A 169 -14.87 18.17 6.65
N ASP A 170 -15.18 19.43 6.96
CA ASP A 170 -14.72 20.58 6.18
C ASP A 170 -13.23 20.84 6.41
N ASN A 171 -12.77 20.57 7.63
CA ASN A 171 -11.37 20.73 8.00
C ASN A 171 -10.61 19.40 7.98
N HIS A 172 -11.25 18.24 7.84
CA HIS A 172 -10.63 16.93 8.07
C HIS A 172 -9.91 16.84 9.42
N SER A 173 -10.63 17.18 10.49
CA SER A 173 -10.11 17.19 11.85
C SER A 173 -10.92 16.28 12.77
N ILE A 174 -10.24 15.65 13.72
CA ILE A 174 -10.87 14.79 14.73
C ILE A 174 -10.54 15.35 16.10
N GLN A 175 -11.58 15.59 16.90
CA GLN A 175 -11.47 15.94 18.30
C GLN A 175 -11.99 14.79 19.16
N ILE A 176 -11.25 14.43 20.21
CA ILE A 176 -11.61 13.33 21.12
C ILE A 176 -11.06 13.61 22.52
N ALA A 177 -11.78 13.15 23.53
CA ALA A 177 -11.41 13.26 24.94
C ALA A 177 -11.91 12.03 25.70
N ASP A 178 -11.31 10.88 25.44
CA ASP A 178 -11.78 9.59 25.91
C ASP A 178 -10.76 8.85 26.78
N THR A 179 -11.24 7.82 27.47
CA THR A 179 -10.40 6.85 28.17
C THR A 179 -10.73 5.48 27.62
N LEU A 180 -9.72 4.79 27.10
CA LEU A 180 -9.83 3.41 26.60
C LEU A 180 -9.31 2.44 27.64
N PHE A 181 -10.03 1.34 27.85
CA PHE A 181 -9.68 0.33 28.84
C PHE A 181 -9.16 -0.93 28.15
N ALA A 182 -8.15 -1.57 28.75
CA ALA A 182 -7.57 -2.79 28.22
C ALA A 182 -8.63 -3.88 28.13
N MET A 183 -8.69 -4.61 27.03
CA MET A 183 -9.60 -5.74 26.90
C MET A 183 -8.94 -6.99 27.45
N ASN A 184 -9.58 -7.62 28.43
CA ASN A 184 -9.14 -8.93 28.90
C ASN A 184 -9.48 -9.98 27.82
N MET A 185 -8.46 -10.48 27.13
CA MET A 185 -8.64 -11.43 26.02
C MET A 185 -9.19 -12.80 26.45
N VAL A 186 -9.19 -13.10 27.76
CA VAL A 186 -9.74 -14.35 28.31
C VAL A 186 -11.24 -14.21 28.58
N THR A 187 -11.66 -13.09 29.19
CA THR A 187 -13.06 -12.88 29.59
C THR A 187 -13.87 -12.09 28.56
N GLY A 188 -13.20 -11.32 27.70
CA GLY A 188 -13.81 -10.34 26.80
C GLY A 188 -14.32 -9.09 27.51
N GLU A 189 -13.98 -8.89 28.79
CA GLU A 189 -14.43 -7.75 29.59
C GLU A 189 -13.33 -6.67 29.68
N PRO A 190 -13.68 -5.37 29.75
CA PRO A 190 -12.71 -4.30 29.97
C PRO A 190 -12.09 -4.38 31.37
N ASP A 191 -10.76 -4.35 31.45
CA ASP A 191 -9.99 -4.17 32.67
C ASP A 191 -9.80 -2.67 32.94
N GLN A 192 -10.56 -2.13 33.88
CA GLN A 192 -10.50 -0.71 34.23
C GLN A 192 -9.18 -0.30 34.91
N SER A 193 -8.33 -1.25 35.30
CA SER A 193 -7.04 -0.95 35.95
C SER A 193 -5.91 -0.65 34.98
N ASP A 194 -6.05 -1.03 33.71
CA ASP A 194 -5.13 -0.71 32.63
C ASP A 194 -5.85 0.11 31.55
N TYR A 195 -5.41 1.34 31.33
CA TYR A 195 -6.11 2.29 30.47
C TYR A 195 -5.17 3.29 29.84
N HIS A 196 -5.63 3.88 28.74
CA HIS A 196 -5.00 5.03 28.09
C HIS A 196 -6.03 6.13 27.89
N VAL A 197 -5.60 7.38 28.06
CA VAL A 197 -6.42 8.56 27.80
C VAL A 197 -6.10 9.11 26.43
N LEU A 198 -7.10 9.20 25.58
CA LEU A 198 -7.05 9.90 24.29
C LEU A 198 -7.47 11.34 24.50
N TYR A 199 -6.65 12.29 24.08
CA TYR A 199 -7.04 13.69 24.18
C TYR A 199 -6.39 14.55 23.10
N GLY A 200 -7.17 15.53 22.61
CA GLY A 200 -6.69 16.58 21.72
C GLY A 200 -7.46 16.64 20.42
N THR A 201 -6.83 17.31 19.44
CA THR A 201 -7.38 17.49 18.11
C THR A 201 -6.32 17.08 17.10
N TYR A 202 -6.61 16.05 16.31
CA TYR A 202 -5.88 15.73 15.11
C TYR A 202 -6.39 16.61 13.95
N GLN A 203 -5.47 17.14 13.16
CA GLN A 203 -5.76 17.98 12.00
C GLN A 203 -4.96 17.42 10.82
N ALA A 204 -5.65 16.89 9.81
CA ALA A 204 -4.99 16.36 8.63
C ALA A 204 -4.22 17.44 7.89
N LYS A 205 -3.16 17.03 7.20
CA LYS A 205 -2.63 17.83 6.08
C LYS A 205 -3.58 17.65 4.90
N THR A 206 -3.77 18.72 4.15
CA THR A 206 -4.74 18.75 3.05
C THR A 206 -4.08 19.04 1.72
N ILE A 207 -4.67 18.52 0.65
CA ILE A 207 -4.30 18.78 -0.74
C ILE A 207 -5.49 19.48 -1.41
N ASN A 208 -5.26 20.63 -2.05
CA ASN A 208 -6.31 21.28 -2.83
C ASN A 208 -6.31 20.72 -4.25
N LEU A 209 -7.45 20.14 -4.64
CA LEU A 209 -7.72 19.67 -5.99
C LEU A 209 -8.52 20.73 -6.73
N SER A 210 -8.08 21.09 -7.93
CA SER A 210 -8.83 21.97 -8.83
C SER A 210 -9.54 21.13 -9.88
N ALA A 211 -10.76 21.52 -10.23
CA ALA A 211 -11.59 20.78 -11.17
C ALA A 211 -10.87 20.59 -12.52
N ASN A 212 -10.76 19.33 -12.94
CA ASN A 212 -10.18 18.84 -14.19
C ASN A 212 -8.69 19.18 -14.37
N ILE A 213 -7.97 19.39 -13.26
CA ILE A 213 -6.52 19.60 -13.27
C ILE A 213 -5.87 18.45 -12.48
N PRO A 214 -5.03 17.62 -13.13
CA PRO A 214 -4.32 16.55 -12.45
C PRO A 214 -3.40 17.09 -11.35
N LYS A 215 -3.32 16.36 -10.24
CA LYS A 215 -2.49 16.71 -9.10
C LYS A 215 -1.72 15.50 -8.59
N GLY A 216 -0.41 15.50 -8.84
CA GLY A 216 0.54 14.53 -8.29
C GLY A 216 0.91 14.79 -6.82
N PHE A 217 1.17 13.71 -6.09
CA PHE A 217 1.78 13.69 -4.76
C PHE A 217 2.49 12.34 -4.51
N ASP A 218 3.39 12.32 -3.52
CA ASP A 218 4.21 11.15 -3.22
C ASP A 218 3.33 9.95 -2.80
N PHE A 219 3.58 8.78 -3.38
CA PHE A 219 2.81 7.57 -3.13
C PHE A 219 3.76 6.47 -2.63
N PRO A 220 3.69 6.07 -1.35
CA PRO A 220 4.70 5.19 -0.75
C PRO A 220 4.62 3.72 -1.21
N LEU A 221 3.47 3.29 -1.73
CA LEU A 221 3.18 1.87 -1.99
C LEU A 221 3.95 1.27 -3.18
N GLY A 222 4.36 2.06 -4.17
CA GLY A 222 4.96 1.52 -5.40
C GLY A 222 6.48 1.38 -5.37
N SER A 223 7.22 2.20 -4.62
CA SER A 223 8.68 2.27 -4.76
C SER A 223 9.48 1.39 -3.81
N GLN A 224 8.95 1.09 -2.62
CA GLN A 224 9.75 0.50 -1.55
C GLN A 224 9.97 -1.02 -1.73
N GLU A 225 9.06 -1.71 -2.43
CA GLU A 225 9.11 -3.16 -2.61
C GLU A 225 9.88 -3.59 -3.87
N ILE A 226 10.09 -2.68 -4.83
CA ILE A 226 10.66 -3.01 -6.15
C ILE A 226 12.21 -3.04 -6.12
N VAL A 227 12.87 -2.28 -5.23
CA VAL A 227 14.34 -2.14 -5.29
C VAL A 227 15.06 -3.21 -4.45
N SER A 228 15.51 -4.28 -5.11
CA SER A 228 16.42 -5.29 -4.52
C SER A 228 17.76 -5.33 -5.27
N ASP A 229 18.83 -5.78 -4.60
CA ASP A 229 20.20 -5.79 -5.15
C ASP A 229 20.42 -6.82 -6.27
N GLN A 230 19.41 -7.65 -6.56
CA GLN A 230 19.45 -8.64 -7.64
C GLN A 230 18.35 -8.45 -8.68
N GLU A 231 17.59 -7.35 -8.58
CA GLU A 231 16.62 -6.94 -9.59
C GLU A 231 17.37 -6.43 -10.82
N SER A 232 17.24 -7.14 -11.93
CA SER A 232 17.93 -6.77 -13.15
C SER A 232 17.19 -7.16 -14.41
N MET A 233 17.45 -6.40 -15.47
CA MET A 233 16.93 -6.62 -16.80
C MET A 233 18.09 -6.82 -17.78
N ILE A 234 18.00 -7.84 -18.61
CA ILE A 234 18.93 -8.08 -19.72
C ILE A 234 18.17 -7.89 -21.02
N LEU A 235 18.62 -6.95 -21.85
CA LEU A 235 18.09 -6.70 -23.19
C LEU A 235 19.12 -7.11 -24.23
N GLU A 236 18.84 -8.15 -25.01
CA GLU A 236 19.74 -8.69 -26.03
C GLU A 236 19.49 -8.08 -27.42
N GLU A 237 20.53 -8.05 -28.26
CA GLU A 237 20.43 -7.50 -29.64
C GLU A 237 19.43 -8.26 -30.52
N ASN A 238 19.18 -9.55 -30.23
CA ASN A 238 18.22 -10.39 -30.93
C ASN A 238 16.75 -10.10 -30.54
N GLY A 239 16.51 -9.23 -29.56
CA GLY A 239 15.17 -8.92 -29.04
C GLY A 239 14.74 -9.75 -27.85
N GLN A 240 15.58 -10.67 -27.35
CA GLN A 240 15.30 -11.42 -26.12
C GLN A 240 15.45 -10.51 -24.90
N ALA A 241 14.48 -10.60 -24.00
CA ALA A 241 14.52 -9.98 -22.68
C ALA A 241 14.62 -11.06 -21.60
N THR A 242 15.36 -10.76 -20.54
CA THR A 242 15.34 -11.53 -19.30
C THR A 242 15.17 -10.59 -18.13
N MET A 243 14.12 -10.79 -17.36
CA MET A 243 13.86 -10.11 -16.09
C MET A 243 14.25 -11.05 -14.96
N SER A 244 15.14 -10.60 -14.09
CA SER A 244 15.58 -11.35 -12.93
C SER A 244 15.05 -10.66 -11.67
N HIS A 245 14.35 -11.41 -10.84
CA HIS A 245 13.85 -10.94 -9.54
C HIS A 245 14.10 -11.97 -8.43
N ILE A 246 14.01 -11.53 -7.17
CA ILE A 246 14.03 -12.43 -6.00
C ILE A 246 12.64 -12.45 -5.35
N ASP A 247 12.12 -13.65 -5.10
CA ASP A 247 10.95 -13.80 -4.24
C ASP A 247 11.27 -13.32 -2.81
N SER A 248 10.56 -12.28 -2.40
CA SER A 248 10.68 -11.67 -1.06
C SER A 248 10.41 -12.65 0.08
N TYR A 249 9.64 -13.71 -0.16
CA TYR A 249 9.21 -14.68 0.84
C TYR A 249 10.26 -15.77 1.14
N ASP A 250 10.90 -16.33 0.12
CA ASP A 250 11.83 -17.46 0.28
C ASP A 250 13.27 -17.15 -0.18
N GLY A 251 13.48 -16.03 -0.86
CA GLY A 251 14.77 -15.60 -1.40
C GLY A 251 15.21 -16.36 -2.64
N THR A 252 14.30 -17.12 -3.28
CA THR A 252 14.56 -17.81 -4.54
C THR A 252 14.65 -16.80 -5.66
N LYS A 253 15.66 -16.98 -6.52
CA LYS A 253 15.84 -16.17 -7.71
C LYS A 253 15.07 -16.79 -8.87
N TYR A 254 14.29 -15.96 -9.57
CA TYR A 254 13.56 -16.31 -10.77
C TYR A 254 14.07 -15.49 -11.95
N ASP A 255 14.01 -16.10 -13.14
CA ASP A 255 14.29 -15.44 -14.41
C ASP A 255 13.07 -15.62 -15.31
N GLU A 256 12.41 -14.51 -15.64
CA GLU A 256 11.31 -14.46 -16.60
C GLU A 256 11.88 -14.14 -17.97
N LEU A 257 11.41 -14.86 -18.98
CA LEU A 257 11.89 -14.73 -20.35
C LEU A 257 10.82 -14.05 -21.20
N GLY A 258 11.29 -13.19 -22.09
CA GLY A 258 10.40 -12.38 -22.90
C GLY A 258 11.04 -11.82 -24.15
N GLU A 259 10.32 -10.90 -24.77
CA GLU A 259 10.78 -10.11 -25.89
C GLU A 259 10.76 -8.62 -25.56
N TRP A 260 11.63 -7.85 -26.20
CA TRP A 260 11.60 -6.40 -26.11
C TRP A 260 11.75 -5.72 -27.47
N HIS A 261 11.21 -4.51 -27.53
CA HIS A 261 11.38 -3.59 -28.66
C HIS A 261 11.06 -2.15 -28.27
N VAL A 262 11.36 -1.22 -29.17
CA VAL A 262 11.04 0.20 -29.01
C VAL A 262 10.11 0.66 -30.12
N GLU A 263 9.13 1.48 -29.76
CA GLU A 263 8.38 2.32 -30.70
C GLU A 263 8.54 3.80 -30.32
N GLY A 264 9.29 4.55 -31.12
CA GLY A 264 9.56 5.96 -30.84
C GLY A 264 10.44 6.15 -29.59
N LYS A 265 9.82 6.51 -28.47
CA LYS A 265 10.48 6.67 -27.15
C LYS A 265 9.94 5.71 -26.08
N THR A 266 9.09 4.78 -26.50
CA THR A 266 8.43 3.83 -25.61
C THR A 266 9.14 2.49 -25.76
N LEU A 267 9.62 1.96 -24.64
CA LEU A 267 10.15 0.62 -24.49
C LEU A 267 8.99 -0.31 -24.13
N TYR A 268 8.89 -1.42 -24.86
CA TYR A 268 7.99 -2.52 -24.60
C TYR A 268 8.82 -3.73 -24.22
N ILE A 269 8.55 -4.32 -23.07
CA ILE A 269 9.08 -5.61 -22.65
C ILE A 269 7.86 -6.48 -22.35
N ILE A 270 7.80 -7.67 -22.95
CA ILE A 270 6.69 -8.60 -22.80
C ILE A 270 7.29 -9.90 -22.29
N VAL A 271 6.93 -10.30 -21.08
CA VAL A 271 7.47 -11.49 -20.41
C VAL A 271 6.37 -12.52 -20.17
N GLU A 272 6.78 -13.79 -20.19
CA GLU A 272 5.94 -14.90 -19.79
C GLU A 272 6.22 -15.21 -18.32
N ILE A 273 5.19 -15.09 -17.49
CA ILE A 273 5.22 -15.41 -16.06
C ILE A 273 4.54 -16.75 -15.85
N ILE A 274 5.09 -17.57 -14.97
CA ILE A 274 4.49 -18.85 -14.57
C ILE A 274 3.99 -18.68 -13.14
N ASP A 275 2.68 -18.85 -12.93
CA ASP A 275 2.08 -18.84 -11.61
C ASP A 275 2.59 -20.06 -10.81
N ASP A 276 3.28 -19.81 -9.69
CA ASP A 276 3.88 -20.86 -8.85
C ASP A 276 2.84 -21.75 -8.14
N TYR A 277 1.60 -21.28 -8.00
CA TYR A 277 0.51 -21.99 -7.31
C TYR A 277 -0.18 -23.01 -8.21
N ASP A 278 -0.51 -22.65 -9.46
CA ASP A 278 -1.24 -23.54 -10.38
C ASP A 278 -0.48 -23.91 -11.66
N GLY A 279 0.70 -23.33 -11.89
CA GLY A 279 1.54 -23.55 -13.07
C GLY A 279 0.95 -22.98 -14.35
N SER A 280 -0.05 -22.09 -14.24
CA SER A 280 -0.58 -21.37 -15.38
C SER A 280 0.43 -20.36 -15.90
N THR A 281 0.27 -20.03 -17.17
CA THR A 281 1.13 -19.07 -17.86
C THR A 281 0.36 -17.79 -18.03
N GLU A 282 0.90 -16.70 -17.50
CA GLU A 282 0.41 -15.35 -17.69
C GLU A 282 1.41 -14.55 -18.54
N ILE A 283 0.92 -13.56 -19.27
CA ILE A 283 1.75 -12.63 -20.03
C ILE A 283 1.70 -11.31 -19.29
N ASP A 284 2.86 -10.80 -18.93
CA ASP A 284 3.01 -9.48 -18.35
C ASP A 284 3.79 -8.56 -19.30
N SER A 285 3.59 -7.25 -19.18
CA SER A 285 4.24 -6.28 -20.04
C SER A 285 4.62 -5.00 -19.31
N ILE A 286 5.89 -4.63 -19.42
CA ILE A 286 6.39 -3.31 -19.03
C ILE A 286 6.30 -2.39 -20.24
N VAL A 287 5.56 -1.30 -20.09
CA VAL A 287 5.41 -0.25 -21.10
C VAL A 287 5.86 1.07 -20.51
N ALA A 288 7.08 1.49 -20.86
CA ALA A 288 7.72 2.65 -20.25
C ALA A 288 8.28 3.61 -21.28
N THR A 289 8.20 4.92 -21.01
CA THR A 289 9.09 5.85 -21.71
C THR A 289 10.49 5.75 -21.14
N TYR A 290 11.51 5.79 -22.00
CA TYR A 290 12.88 5.58 -21.55
C TYR A 290 13.81 6.77 -21.85
N MET A 291 14.85 6.91 -21.04
CA MET A 291 15.94 7.86 -21.22
C MET A 291 17.27 7.21 -20.86
N VAL A 292 18.22 7.20 -21.79
CA VAL A 292 19.58 6.68 -21.56
C VAL A 292 20.56 7.85 -21.44
N ASN A 293 21.38 7.83 -20.39
CA ASN A 293 22.49 8.75 -20.20
C ASN A 293 23.76 7.99 -19.80
N GLY A 294 24.52 7.54 -20.81
CA GLY A 294 25.75 6.78 -20.57
C GLY A 294 25.47 5.40 -19.96
N SER A 295 25.78 5.23 -18.67
CA SER A 295 25.54 3.99 -17.93
C SER A 295 24.22 3.97 -17.16
N ASP A 296 23.46 5.06 -17.21
CA ASP A 296 22.19 5.25 -16.50
C ASP A 296 21.02 5.09 -17.47
N LEU A 297 19.99 4.36 -17.04
CA LEU A 297 18.71 4.21 -17.72
C LEU A 297 17.61 4.65 -16.75
N THR A 298 16.73 5.52 -17.21
CA THR A 298 15.50 5.87 -16.52
C THR A 298 14.32 5.33 -17.32
N LEU A 299 13.45 4.57 -16.66
CA LEU A 299 12.16 4.15 -17.20
C LEU A 299 11.07 4.92 -16.44
N ASN A 300 10.11 5.46 -17.17
CA ASN A 300 8.91 6.09 -16.58
C ASN A 300 7.68 5.36 -17.09
N GLU A 301 6.97 4.75 -16.15
CA GLU A 301 5.73 4.03 -16.37
C GLU A 301 4.57 4.87 -15.85
N GLU A 302 3.47 4.83 -16.58
CA GLU A 302 2.23 5.50 -16.26
C GLU A 302 1.10 4.49 -16.50
N GLY A 303 0.28 4.27 -15.49
CA GLY A 303 -0.90 3.43 -15.59
C GLY A 303 -2.02 4.00 -14.74
N ASP A 304 -3.27 3.89 -15.20
CA ASP A 304 -4.41 4.18 -14.34
C ASP A 304 -4.57 3.01 -13.35
N PHE A 305 -4.46 3.32 -12.06
CA PHE A 305 -4.57 2.37 -10.96
C PHE A 305 -5.90 1.60 -10.99
N CYS A 306 -6.95 2.20 -11.55
CA CYS A 306 -8.29 1.63 -11.59
C CYS A 306 -8.64 0.99 -12.95
N GLU A 307 -7.81 1.15 -13.98
CA GLU A 307 -8.07 0.58 -15.31
C GLU A 307 -7.72 -0.93 -15.32
N GLY A 308 -8.62 -1.76 -15.87
CA GLY A 308 -8.40 -3.21 -16.01
C GLY A 308 -8.88 -4.09 -14.85
N GLU A 309 -9.45 -3.52 -13.79
CA GLU A 309 -10.06 -4.28 -12.69
C GLU A 309 -11.27 -5.10 -13.20
N SER A 310 -11.21 -6.43 -12.97
CA SER A 310 -12.22 -7.36 -13.49
C SER A 310 -13.50 -7.36 -12.63
N PRO A 311 -14.68 -7.56 -13.25
CA PRO A 311 -15.97 -7.49 -12.57
C PRO A 311 -16.21 -8.58 -11.52
N ASP A 312 -15.33 -9.57 -11.39
CA ASP A 312 -15.55 -10.73 -10.52
C ASP A 312 -15.11 -10.51 -9.05
N ASP A 313 -14.19 -9.58 -8.77
CA ASP A 313 -13.69 -9.33 -7.39
C ASP A 313 -13.72 -7.85 -6.95
N PHE A 314 -13.58 -6.89 -7.87
CA PHE A 314 -13.64 -5.45 -7.58
C PHE A 314 -14.03 -4.68 -8.86
N ASP A 315 -15.22 -4.09 -8.92
CA ASP A 315 -15.62 -3.23 -10.05
C ASP A 315 -14.73 -1.97 -10.11
N GLU A 316 -14.41 -1.44 -11.30
CA GLU A 316 -13.67 -0.20 -11.54
C GLU A 316 -14.26 0.97 -10.72
N LEU A 317 -15.59 1.02 -10.62
CA LEU A 317 -16.29 2.01 -9.79
C LEU A 317 -15.93 1.87 -8.29
N SER A 318 -15.65 0.64 -7.84
CA SER A 318 -15.22 0.36 -6.46
C SER A 318 -13.79 0.84 -6.20
N CYS A 319 -12.92 0.84 -7.21
CA CYS A 319 -11.56 1.38 -7.11
C CYS A 319 -11.57 2.90 -6.96
N TYR A 320 -12.28 3.64 -7.81
CA TYR A 320 -12.38 5.10 -7.67
C TYR A 320 -13.05 5.51 -6.37
N ASN A 321 -14.14 4.85 -5.97
CA ASN A 321 -14.79 5.09 -4.69
C ASN A 321 -13.82 4.88 -3.52
N TYR A 322 -12.93 3.89 -3.62
CA TYR A 322 -11.94 3.61 -2.61
C TYR A 322 -10.92 4.76 -2.46
N PHE A 323 -10.38 5.28 -3.57
CA PHE A 323 -9.52 6.48 -3.52
C PHE A 323 -10.27 7.70 -2.99
N GLU A 324 -11.51 7.92 -3.43
CA GLU A 324 -12.32 9.01 -2.92
C GLU A 324 -12.44 8.97 -1.40
N LEU A 325 -12.65 7.79 -0.84
CA LEU A 325 -12.79 7.62 0.60
C LEU A 325 -11.46 7.81 1.31
N MET A 326 -10.37 7.18 0.83
CA MET A 326 -9.04 7.32 1.42
C MET A 326 -8.59 8.79 1.51
N PHE A 327 -8.92 9.60 0.49
CA PHE A 327 -8.64 11.03 0.42
C PHE A 327 -9.76 11.92 1.00
N ALA A 328 -10.80 11.33 1.59
CA ALA A 328 -11.97 12.03 2.14
C ALA A 328 -12.69 12.96 1.13
N LEU A 329 -12.66 12.60 -0.15
CA LEU A 329 -13.30 13.30 -1.27
C LEU A 329 -14.81 13.04 -1.33
N GLN A 330 -15.50 13.85 -2.12
CA GLN A 330 -16.87 13.57 -2.50
C GLN A 330 -16.93 12.31 -3.39
N LEU A 331 -17.89 11.42 -3.13
CA LEU A 331 -18.10 10.24 -3.97
C LEU A 331 -18.42 10.61 -5.44
N ASN A 332 -17.93 9.80 -6.37
CA ASN A 332 -18.00 9.97 -7.83
C ASN A 332 -17.36 11.27 -8.37
N SER A 333 -16.45 11.88 -7.61
CA SER A 333 -15.73 13.09 -7.96
C SER A 333 -14.38 12.85 -8.65
N ILE A 334 -13.79 11.66 -8.61
CA ILE A 334 -12.57 11.34 -9.36
C ILE A 334 -12.91 11.12 -10.85
N LEU A 335 -12.00 11.55 -11.72
CA LEU A 335 -11.99 11.27 -13.16
C LEU A 335 -10.97 10.22 -13.54
N GLU A 336 -9.81 10.24 -12.91
CA GLU A 336 -8.63 9.48 -13.30
C GLU A 336 -7.67 9.38 -12.09
N THR A 337 -6.99 8.23 -11.98
CA THR A 337 -6.03 7.89 -10.91
C THR A 337 -4.76 7.32 -11.51
N ASN A 338 -3.77 8.15 -11.86
CA ASN A 338 -2.56 7.65 -12.52
C ASN A 338 -1.47 7.34 -11.49
N ALA A 339 -0.99 6.10 -11.48
CA ALA A 339 0.26 5.74 -10.85
C ALA A 339 1.42 6.08 -11.81
N LEU A 340 2.37 6.86 -11.32
CA LEU A 340 3.58 7.22 -12.04
C LEU A 340 4.76 6.57 -11.33
N LEU A 341 5.46 5.69 -12.02
CA LEU A 341 6.65 5.02 -11.52
C LEU A 341 7.88 5.48 -12.32
N GLU A 342 8.89 5.94 -11.61
CA GLU A 342 10.22 6.18 -12.16
C GLU A 342 11.18 5.11 -11.63
N LEU A 343 11.73 4.31 -12.54
CA LEU A 343 12.78 3.33 -12.26
C LEU A 343 14.13 3.87 -12.76
N LYS A 344 15.14 3.86 -11.89
CA LYS A 344 16.51 4.20 -12.24
C LYS A 344 17.38 2.96 -12.19
N LEU A 345 17.90 2.60 -13.36
CA LEU A 345 18.77 1.46 -13.56
C LEU A 345 20.18 1.91 -13.98
N ASN A 346 21.17 1.07 -13.67
CA ASN A 346 22.55 1.30 -14.06
C ASN A 346 23.21 0.00 -14.56
N LYS A 347 24.21 0.10 -15.44
CA LYS A 347 24.98 -1.06 -15.94
C LYS A 347 25.88 -1.72 -14.89
N THR A 348 26.07 -1.09 -13.74
CA THR A 348 26.85 -1.60 -12.61
C THR A 348 25.89 -2.11 -11.53
N PRO A 349 26.09 -3.31 -10.98
CA PRO A 349 25.30 -3.79 -9.85
C PRO A 349 25.40 -2.81 -8.66
N HIS A 350 24.29 -2.53 -8.00
CA HIS A 350 24.33 -1.82 -6.72
C HIS A 350 24.68 -2.80 -5.59
N SER A 351 25.22 -2.29 -4.49
CA SER A 351 25.28 -3.04 -3.23
C SER A 351 24.19 -2.50 -2.31
N ALA A 352 22.93 -2.92 -2.51
CA ALA A 352 21.89 -2.56 -1.56
C ALA A 352 22.11 -3.37 -0.28
N LYS A 353 22.00 -2.73 0.89
CA LYS A 353 21.98 -3.46 2.15
C LYS A 353 20.67 -4.23 2.20
N ARG A 354 20.75 -5.55 2.25
CA ARG A 354 19.65 -6.42 2.68
C ARG A 354 19.05 -5.83 3.96
N ILE A 355 17.79 -5.41 3.93
CA ILE A 355 16.92 -5.61 5.08
C ILE A 355 16.61 -7.10 5.01
N ASN A 356 17.37 -7.87 5.78
CA ASN A 356 17.12 -9.30 5.88
C ASN A 356 15.79 -9.42 6.62
N MET A 357 14.69 -9.59 5.89
CA MET A 357 13.41 -9.99 6.48
C MET A 357 13.69 -11.29 7.26
N ASN A 358 13.80 -11.17 8.57
CA ASN A 358 13.73 -12.35 9.41
C ASN A 358 12.30 -12.86 9.25
N ARG A 359 12.18 -14.13 8.85
CA ARG A 359 10.92 -14.82 8.65
C ARG A 359 9.90 -14.43 9.73
N PHE A 360 8.78 -13.87 9.29
CA PHE A 360 7.53 -13.95 10.04
C PHE A 360 7.22 -15.44 10.24
N ASN A 361 7.58 -15.98 11.40
CA ASN A 361 7.23 -17.34 11.74
C ASN A 361 5.79 -17.31 12.26
N VAL A 362 4.84 -17.25 11.33
CA VAL A 362 3.40 -17.31 11.62
C VAL A 362 3.10 -18.55 12.46
N ASP A 363 3.81 -19.65 12.24
CA ASP A 363 3.70 -20.85 13.07
C ASP A 363 4.18 -20.62 14.51
N GLN A 364 5.16 -19.76 14.76
CA GLN A 364 5.64 -19.42 16.11
C GLN A 364 4.67 -18.48 16.85
N ILE A 365 4.05 -17.52 16.15
CA ILE A 365 2.99 -16.66 16.71
C ILE A 365 1.73 -17.49 16.96
N MET A 366 1.34 -18.33 16.00
CA MET A 366 0.19 -19.24 16.14
C MET A 366 0.45 -20.32 17.18
N ASP A 367 1.69 -20.79 17.36
CA ASP A 367 2.06 -21.70 18.44
C ASP A 367 2.08 -21.00 19.80
N GLN A 368 2.50 -19.73 19.89
CA GLN A 368 2.31 -18.94 21.11
C GLN A 368 0.82 -18.80 21.43
N PHE A 369 -0.03 -18.43 20.46
CA PHE A 369 -1.49 -18.37 20.63
C PHE A 369 -2.13 -19.73 20.98
N ARG A 370 -1.65 -20.84 20.41
CA ARG A 370 -2.13 -22.20 20.69
C ARG A 370 -1.66 -22.70 22.06
N GLN A 371 -0.45 -22.34 22.48
CA GLN A 371 0.07 -22.63 23.82
C GLN A 371 -0.72 -21.90 24.92
N PHE A 372 -1.30 -20.74 24.62
CA PHE A 372 -2.23 -20.05 25.53
C PHE A 372 -3.64 -20.69 25.61
N LYS A 373 -4.05 -21.49 24.62
CA LYS A 373 -5.35 -22.22 24.64
C LYS A 373 -5.33 -23.55 25.41
N LEU A 374 -4.17 -24.00 25.91
CA LEU A 374 -4.02 -25.29 26.60
C LEU A 374 -3.68 -25.16 28.10
N LYS A 375 -4.05 -24.06 28.76
CA LYS A 375 -4.10 -24.00 30.23
C LYS A 375 -5.44 -23.53 30.75
#